data_AF-A0A8T7FAZ7-F1
#
_entry.id   AF-A0A8T7FAZ7-F1
#
_cell.length_a   1.000
_cell.length_b   1.000
_cell.length_c   1.000
_cell.angle_alpha   90.00
_cell.angle_beta   90.00
_cell.angle_gamma   90.00
#
_symmetry.space_group_name_H-M   'P 1'
#
loop_
_entity.id
_entity.type
_entity.pdbx_description
1 polymer ?
#
loop_
_entity_poly.entity_id
_entity_poly.type
_entity_poly.pdbx_seq_one_letter_code
_entity_poly.pdbx_strand_id
1 'polypeptide(L)'
;MRSVNALRVLVKAAVIFVLLNVLFAWWNPPVGKVTLYNWLWPGRVRLPYSESPHYYPLDYNVPIIQDLDALFGSHVLSAAPKAADEYRVYLLGDSSTWGVHVSPEDMLAAQINSLGLTSCDGRRVVAYDLGYPWPSLLRDLLMLDRAMPYKPDMVLWLTTLHAFEMKRADREFLVPHADRMLEIAAEYSMELPRAYTVPPPPTFWERTIVGQRARLKKLIMNQAYGMMWAATGFDNSFAVSVDHPPLSQDVAADETYFDYRSPDDAPALARSLLYDAIRVGREMAGDAPTLVVNEPIYIVSGQNSDVRYNRIYTRWAYDAYRQAVSDWMKTRGYPYFDFWDALPASEFANDMTHRDPKGEADLANLLAPIIEQFSCP
;
A
#
# COMPACT_ATOMS: atom_id res chain seq x y z
N MET A 1 -8.16 57.21 -15.68
CA MET A 1 -7.66 55.85 -15.32
C MET A 1 -6.16 55.96 -15.09
N ARG A 2 -5.64 55.56 -13.92
CA ARG A 2 -4.18 55.53 -13.70
C ARG A 2 -3.58 54.46 -14.60
N SER A 3 -2.62 54.81 -15.45
CA SER A 3 -1.93 53.85 -16.29
C SER A 3 -1.14 52.87 -15.42
N VAL A 4 -1.39 51.58 -15.61
CA VAL A 4 -0.63 50.53 -14.93
C VAL A 4 0.72 50.42 -15.62
N ASN A 5 1.80 50.67 -14.89
CA ASN A 5 3.16 50.46 -15.39
C ASN A 5 3.49 48.96 -15.32
N ALA A 6 3.49 48.29 -16.47
CA ALA A 6 3.71 46.85 -16.57
C ALA A 6 5.04 46.39 -15.94
N LEU A 7 6.12 47.17 -16.11
CA LEU A 7 7.42 46.86 -15.51
C LEU A 7 7.35 46.90 -13.97
N ARG A 8 6.67 47.91 -13.40
CA ARG A 8 6.47 47.99 -11.94
C ARG A 8 5.69 46.79 -11.41
N VAL A 9 4.67 46.32 -12.15
CA VAL A 9 3.91 45.13 -11.77
C VAL A 9 4.79 43.88 -11.83
N LEU A 10 5.54 43.70 -12.92
CA LEU A 10 6.43 42.55 -13.10
C LEU A 10 7.51 42.47 -12.03
N VAL A 11 8.16 43.60 -11.71
CA VAL A 11 9.17 43.67 -10.64
C VAL A 11 8.56 43.31 -9.29
N LYS A 12 7.39 43.87 -8.96
CA LYS A 12 6.71 43.54 -7.70
C LYS A 12 6.33 42.06 -7.63
N ALA A 13 5.81 41.50 -8.72
CA ALA A 13 5.45 40.09 -8.79
C ALA A 13 6.68 39.19 -8.61
N ALA A 14 7.81 39.53 -9.27
CA ALA A 14 9.07 38.80 -9.12
C ALA A 14 9.59 38.86 -7.68
N VAL A 15 9.58 40.03 -7.04
CA VAL A 15 9.98 40.18 -5.63
C VAL A 15 9.09 39.34 -4.72
N ILE A 16 7.77 39.40 -4.88
CA ILE A 16 6.83 38.59 -4.09
C ILE A 16 7.07 37.10 -4.32
N PHE A 17 7.27 36.67 -5.56
CA PHE A 17 7.54 35.27 -5.89
C PHE A 17 8.82 34.75 -5.24
N VAL A 18 9.90 35.54 -5.26
CA VAL A 18 11.16 35.20 -4.58
C VAL A 18 10.94 35.13 -3.07
N LEU A 19 10.29 36.13 -2.48
CA LEU A 19 9.98 36.15 -1.04
C LEU A 19 9.16 34.93 -0.62
N LEU A 20 8.13 34.55 -1.39
CA LEU A 20 7.31 33.38 -1.10
C LEU A 20 8.11 32.08 -1.19
N ASN A 21 9.02 31.93 -2.17
CA ASN A 21 9.88 30.76 -2.24
C ASN A 21 10.83 30.65 -1.04
N VAL A 22 11.42 31.76 -0.61
CA VAL A 22 12.31 31.81 0.55
C VAL A 22 11.54 31.51 1.84
N LEU A 23 10.38 32.17 2.04
CA LEU A 23 9.54 31.95 3.22
C LEU A 23 9.02 30.51 3.27
N PHE A 24 8.61 29.94 2.15
CA PHE A 24 8.14 28.55 2.08
C PHE A 24 9.26 27.57 2.39
N ALA A 25 10.47 27.78 1.86
CA ALA A 25 11.62 26.94 2.16
C ALA A 25 12.07 27.03 3.63
N TRP A 26 11.96 28.22 4.23
CA TRP A 26 12.32 28.45 5.63
C TRP A 26 11.28 27.88 6.61
N TRP A 27 9.98 28.08 6.34
CA TRP A 27 8.89 27.63 7.20
C TRP A 27 8.54 26.15 7.00
N ASN A 28 8.67 25.63 5.77
CA ASN A 28 8.26 24.27 5.38
C ASN A 28 6.84 23.90 5.88
N PRO A 29 5.81 24.64 5.45
CA PRO A 29 4.46 24.45 5.97
C PRO A 29 3.93 23.03 5.67
N PRO A 30 3.11 22.44 6.56
CA PRO A 30 2.58 21.09 6.41
C PRO A 30 1.41 21.05 5.43
N VAL A 31 1.66 21.39 4.17
CA VAL A 31 0.65 21.55 3.11
C VAL A 31 -0.20 20.28 2.89
N GLY A 32 0.38 19.10 3.10
CA GLY A 32 -0.33 17.82 2.96
C GLY A 32 -1.46 17.61 3.96
N LYS A 33 -1.42 18.29 5.12
CA LYS A 33 -2.50 18.24 6.11
C LYS A 33 -3.75 19.02 5.69
N VAL A 34 -3.64 19.88 4.68
CA VAL A 34 -4.77 20.65 4.16
C VAL A 34 -5.46 19.81 3.09
N THR A 35 -6.69 19.38 3.40
CA THR A 35 -7.48 18.50 2.53
C THR A 35 -8.95 18.91 2.54
N LEU A 36 -9.61 18.77 1.39
CA LEU A 36 -11.06 18.92 1.24
C LEU A 36 -11.80 17.59 1.41
N TYR A 37 -11.08 16.46 1.37
CA TYR A 37 -11.64 15.15 1.67
C TYR A 37 -12.10 15.07 3.13
N ASN A 38 -13.14 14.27 3.35
CA ASN A 38 -13.85 14.11 4.63
C ASN A 38 -14.54 15.38 5.17
N TRP A 39 -14.53 16.47 4.40
CA TRP A 39 -15.23 17.71 4.73
C TRP A 39 -16.16 18.16 3.60
N LEU A 40 -15.60 18.32 2.39
CA LEU A 40 -16.35 18.68 1.18
C LEU A 40 -16.57 17.47 0.27
N TRP A 41 -15.53 16.65 0.10
CA TRP A 41 -15.59 15.39 -0.65
C TRP A 41 -15.65 14.20 0.31
N PRO A 42 -16.36 13.10 0.00
CA PRO A 42 -16.22 11.87 0.76
C PRO A 42 -14.78 11.37 0.72
N GLY A 43 -14.31 10.78 1.81
CA GLY A 43 -12.99 10.12 1.84
C GLY A 43 -12.92 8.98 0.83
N ARG A 44 -11.72 8.69 0.36
CA ARG A 44 -11.44 7.52 -0.47
C ARG A 44 -11.37 6.27 0.40
N VAL A 45 -11.83 5.16 -0.14
CA VAL A 45 -11.82 3.86 0.56
C VAL A 45 -10.55 3.04 0.35
N ARG A 46 -9.69 3.47 -0.59
CA ARG A 46 -8.32 3.02 -0.78
C ARG A 46 -7.41 4.22 -1.04
N LEU A 47 -6.10 4.05 -0.83
CA LEU A 47 -5.13 5.14 -0.94
C LEU A 47 -4.97 5.62 -2.41
N PRO A 48 -4.82 6.93 -2.67
CA PRO A 48 -4.65 7.47 -4.02
C PRO A 48 -3.47 6.86 -4.81
N TYR A 49 -3.76 6.26 -5.96
CA TYR A 49 -2.77 5.70 -6.89
C TYR A 49 -3.23 5.87 -8.34
N SER A 50 -2.26 5.94 -9.26
CA SER A 50 -2.48 5.78 -10.70
C SER A 50 -1.15 5.44 -11.35
N GLU A 51 -1.17 4.52 -12.31
CA GLU A 51 0.03 3.93 -12.91
C GLU A 51 0.93 5.00 -13.57
N SER A 52 0.34 5.92 -14.33
CA SER A 52 1.09 6.95 -15.04
C SER A 52 0.27 8.22 -15.27
N PRO A 53 0.91 9.37 -15.56
CA PRO A 53 0.20 10.65 -15.74
C PRO A 53 -0.90 10.65 -16.80
N HIS A 54 -0.86 9.72 -17.76
CA HIS A 54 -1.91 9.57 -18.77
C HIS A 54 -3.22 9.03 -18.18
N TYR A 55 -3.14 8.20 -17.14
CA TYR A 55 -4.30 7.58 -16.48
C TYR A 55 -4.93 8.48 -15.41
N TYR A 56 -4.26 9.53 -14.93
CA TYR A 56 -4.81 10.42 -13.88
C TYR A 56 -6.24 10.93 -14.16
N PRO A 57 -6.58 11.44 -15.37
CA PRO A 57 -7.94 11.86 -15.67
C PRO A 57 -8.90 10.70 -15.93
N LEU A 58 -8.42 9.49 -16.21
CA LEU A 58 -9.25 8.30 -16.37
C LEU A 58 -9.61 7.75 -14.99
N ASP A 59 -8.62 7.57 -14.12
CA ASP A 59 -8.77 7.04 -12.76
C ASP A 59 -9.42 8.03 -11.80
N TYR A 60 -9.46 9.32 -12.14
CA TYR A 60 -9.72 10.40 -11.19
C TYR A 60 -8.86 10.26 -9.93
N ASN A 61 -7.56 10.02 -10.15
CA ASN A 61 -6.63 9.67 -9.10
C ASN A 61 -5.21 10.14 -9.44
N VAL A 62 -4.37 10.30 -8.43
CA VAL A 62 -2.97 10.73 -8.60
C VAL A 62 -2.12 10.21 -7.44
N PRO A 63 -0.95 9.56 -7.70
CA PRO A 63 -0.10 9.04 -6.65
C PRO A 63 0.59 10.19 -5.90
N ILE A 64 0.20 10.38 -4.64
CA ILE A 64 0.75 11.39 -3.70
C ILE A 64 1.68 10.76 -2.65
N ILE A 65 2.40 9.70 -3.03
CA ILE A 65 3.33 8.95 -2.17
C ILE A 65 4.42 9.80 -1.52
N GLN A 66 4.68 11.01 -2.00
CA GLN A 66 5.64 11.93 -1.39
C GLN A 66 5.11 12.55 -0.08
N ASP A 67 3.85 12.34 0.28
CA ASP A 67 3.18 13.05 1.36
C ASP A 67 2.16 12.15 2.08
N LEU A 68 2.60 11.47 3.15
CA LEU A 68 1.75 10.58 3.93
C LEU A 68 0.59 11.32 4.61
N ASP A 69 0.77 12.61 4.96
CA ASP A 69 -0.32 13.42 5.51
C ASP A 69 -1.45 13.61 4.50
N ALA A 70 -1.11 13.91 3.26
CA ALA A 70 -2.11 14.03 2.19
C ALA A 70 -2.73 12.68 1.81
N LEU A 71 -1.92 11.61 1.81
CA LEU A 71 -2.38 10.26 1.51
C LEU A 71 -3.47 9.83 2.51
N PHE A 72 -3.16 9.89 3.81
CA PHE A 72 -4.12 9.57 4.87
C PHE A 72 -5.25 10.60 4.99
N GLY A 73 -4.97 11.88 4.78
CA GLY A 73 -5.99 12.94 4.82
C GLY A 73 -7.03 12.84 3.71
N SER A 74 -6.74 12.12 2.62
CA SER A 74 -7.74 11.79 1.60
C SER A 74 -8.53 10.52 1.88
N HIS A 75 -8.04 9.68 2.79
CA HIS A 75 -8.62 8.38 3.12
C HIS A 75 -9.76 8.49 4.12
N VAL A 76 -10.77 7.63 4.01
CA VAL A 76 -11.95 7.58 4.89
C VAL A 76 -11.60 7.31 6.36
N LEU A 77 -10.47 6.64 6.63
CA LEU A 77 -9.96 6.42 7.99
C LEU A 77 -9.76 7.74 8.76
N SER A 78 -9.47 8.84 8.07
CA SER A 78 -9.25 10.15 8.69
C SER A 78 -10.53 10.98 8.89
N ALA A 79 -11.70 10.45 8.50
CA ALA A 79 -12.93 11.23 8.48
C ALA A 79 -13.45 11.61 9.87
N ALA A 80 -13.30 10.69 10.82
CA ALA A 80 -13.77 10.88 12.18
C ALA A 80 -12.88 10.09 13.15
N PRO A 81 -12.86 10.47 14.44
CA PRO A 81 -12.36 9.60 15.48
C PRO A 81 -13.04 8.22 15.43
N LYS A 82 -12.30 7.18 15.82
CA LYS A 82 -12.82 5.82 15.94
C LYS A 82 -14.09 5.80 16.79
N ALA A 83 -15.14 5.15 16.28
CA ALA A 83 -16.39 5.04 17.02
C ALA A 83 -16.25 4.05 18.19
N ALA A 84 -17.06 4.23 19.24
CA ALA A 84 -16.98 3.40 20.44
C ALA A 84 -17.43 1.95 20.19
N ASP A 85 -18.33 1.76 19.23
CA ASP A 85 -18.85 0.47 18.78
C ASP A 85 -18.00 -0.14 17.64
N GLU A 86 -16.81 0.39 17.36
CA GLU A 86 -15.97 -0.03 16.23
C GLU A 86 -14.80 -0.91 16.68
N TYR A 87 -14.71 -2.10 16.08
CA TYR A 87 -13.52 -2.94 16.07
C TYR A 87 -12.78 -2.71 14.73
N ARG A 88 -11.73 -1.89 14.79
CA ARG A 88 -11.02 -1.34 13.64
C ARG A 88 -9.92 -2.29 13.16
N VAL A 89 -10.07 -2.77 11.93
CA VAL A 89 -9.11 -3.69 11.28
C VAL A 89 -8.40 -2.94 10.14
N TYR A 90 -7.08 -2.98 10.12
CA TYR A 90 -6.28 -2.46 9.01
C TYR A 90 -5.83 -3.57 8.10
N LEU A 91 -5.94 -3.37 6.79
CA LEU A 91 -5.39 -4.24 5.78
C LEU A 91 -4.13 -3.58 5.23
N LEU A 92 -2.97 -4.19 5.44
CA LEU A 92 -1.71 -3.83 4.80
C LEU A 92 -1.40 -4.85 3.72
N GLY A 93 -0.81 -4.42 2.62
CA GLY A 93 -0.41 -5.33 1.56
C GLY A 93 -0.17 -4.62 0.24
N ASP A 94 -0.06 -5.40 -0.82
CA ASP A 94 0.35 -4.91 -2.13
C ASP A 94 -0.82 -4.47 -3.03
N SER A 95 -0.62 -4.53 -4.34
CA SER A 95 -1.62 -4.17 -5.34
C SER A 95 -2.85 -5.09 -5.32
N SER A 96 -2.70 -6.34 -4.88
CA SER A 96 -3.81 -7.27 -4.67
C SER A 96 -4.70 -6.80 -3.52
N THR A 97 -4.10 -6.42 -2.39
CA THR A 97 -4.83 -5.82 -1.26
C THR A 97 -5.49 -4.48 -1.63
N TRP A 98 -4.81 -3.63 -2.40
CA TRP A 98 -5.36 -2.35 -2.88
C TRP A 98 -6.52 -2.51 -3.89
N GLY A 99 -6.69 -3.71 -4.46
CA GLY A 99 -7.79 -4.06 -5.36
C GLY A 99 -7.66 -3.51 -6.79
N VAL A 100 -6.51 -3.64 -7.46
CA VAL A 100 -6.26 -3.05 -8.80
C VAL A 100 -7.35 -3.35 -9.83
N HIS A 101 -7.97 -4.54 -9.80
CA HIS A 101 -8.95 -4.95 -10.80
C HIS A 101 -10.40 -5.00 -10.28
N VAL A 102 -10.65 -4.38 -9.12
CA VAL A 102 -11.98 -4.35 -8.51
C VAL A 102 -12.43 -2.93 -8.20
N SER A 103 -13.74 -2.72 -8.25
CA SER A 103 -14.37 -1.47 -7.83
C SER A 103 -14.31 -1.34 -6.30
N PRO A 104 -14.50 -0.12 -5.76
CA PRO A 104 -14.50 0.15 -4.32
C PRO A 104 -15.32 -0.83 -3.47
N GLU A 105 -16.51 -1.23 -3.91
CA GLU A 105 -17.41 -2.16 -3.22
C GLU A 105 -16.94 -3.62 -3.26
N ASP A 106 -16.11 -3.98 -4.24
CA ASP A 106 -15.62 -5.34 -4.46
C ASP A 106 -14.23 -5.57 -3.83
N MET A 107 -13.59 -4.52 -3.28
CA MET A 107 -12.32 -4.65 -2.56
C MET A 107 -12.44 -5.54 -1.32
N LEU A 108 -11.34 -6.19 -0.93
CA LEU A 108 -11.30 -7.07 0.25
C LEU A 108 -11.85 -6.40 1.52
N ALA A 109 -11.46 -5.16 1.79
CA ALA A 109 -11.98 -4.41 2.95
C ALA A 109 -13.51 -4.23 2.90
N ALA A 110 -14.06 -3.94 1.72
CA ALA A 110 -15.49 -3.78 1.53
C ALA A 110 -16.23 -5.12 1.67
N GLN A 111 -15.65 -6.21 1.16
CA GLN A 111 -16.17 -7.56 1.31
C GLN A 111 -16.16 -8.01 2.78
N ILE A 112 -15.09 -7.75 3.54
CA ILE A 112 -15.07 -8.02 4.99
C ILE A 112 -16.16 -7.20 5.72
N ASN A 113 -16.32 -5.93 5.35
CA ASN A 113 -17.34 -5.07 5.95
C ASN A 113 -18.77 -5.52 5.62
N SER A 114 -19.00 -6.11 4.45
CA SER A 114 -20.32 -6.58 4.01
C SER A 114 -20.79 -7.82 4.76
N LEU A 115 -19.85 -8.62 5.31
CA LEU A 115 -20.15 -9.77 6.15
C LEU A 115 -20.81 -9.40 7.49
N GLY A 116 -20.71 -8.13 7.92
CA GLY A 116 -21.36 -7.67 9.15
C GLY A 116 -20.80 -8.33 10.42
N LEU A 117 -19.51 -8.66 10.42
CA LEU A 117 -18.85 -9.33 11.55
C LEU A 117 -18.91 -8.48 12.82
N THR A 118 -18.98 -9.16 13.97
CA THR A 118 -19.01 -8.53 15.29
C THR A 118 -17.91 -9.15 16.15
N SER A 119 -17.15 -8.33 16.85
CA SER A 119 -16.13 -8.80 17.78
C SER A 119 -16.73 -9.45 19.01
N CYS A 120 -15.91 -10.20 19.75
CA CYS A 120 -16.35 -10.87 20.98
C CYS A 120 -16.93 -9.92 22.05
N ASP A 121 -16.49 -8.65 22.06
CA ASP A 121 -16.99 -7.61 22.97
C ASP A 121 -18.21 -6.84 22.41
N GLY A 122 -18.76 -7.27 21.28
CA GLY A 122 -19.99 -6.73 20.68
C GLY A 122 -19.78 -5.51 19.77
N ARG A 123 -18.54 -5.11 19.48
CA ARG A 123 -18.25 -4.04 18.53
C ARG A 123 -18.38 -4.54 17.09
N ARG A 124 -18.81 -3.68 16.19
CA ARG A 124 -18.87 -3.97 14.76
C ARG A 124 -17.46 -3.94 14.18
N VAL A 125 -17.09 -5.00 13.46
CA VAL A 125 -15.82 -5.04 12.71
C VAL A 125 -15.88 -4.08 11.54
N VAL A 126 -14.86 -3.23 11.41
CA VAL A 126 -14.70 -2.30 10.30
C VAL A 126 -13.28 -2.38 9.76
N ALA A 127 -13.17 -2.93 8.56
CA ALA A 127 -11.95 -3.06 7.77
C ALA A 127 -11.67 -1.79 6.96
N TYR A 128 -10.40 -1.37 6.98
CA TYR A 128 -9.87 -0.25 6.19
C TYR A 128 -8.71 -0.74 5.33
N ASP A 129 -8.79 -0.47 4.02
CA ASP A 129 -7.71 -0.77 3.08
C ASP A 129 -6.60 0.28 3.18
N LEU A 130 -5.44 -0.14 3.66
CA LEU A 130 -4.20 0.63 3.69
C LEU A 130 -3.13 -0.02 2.79
N GLY A 131 -3.54 -0.99 1.95
CA GLY A 131 -2.73 -1.56 0.91
C GLY A 131 -2.29 -0.49 -0.08
N TYR A 132 -1.21 -0.78 -0.79
CA TYR A 132 -0.72 0.11 -1.83
C TYR A 132 -0.06 -0.72 -2.94
N PRO A 133 -0.06 -0.27 -4.20
CA PRO A 133 0.64 -0.99 -5.27
C PRO A 133 2.16 -1.06 -5.04
N TRP A 134 2.78 -2.13 -5.56
CA TRP A 134 4.20 -2.50 -5.39
C TRP A 134 4.52 -3.19 -4.04
N PRO A 135 4.70 -4.53 -4.00
CA PRO A 135 4.92 -5.24 -2.73
C PRO A 135 6.15 -4.74 -1.99
N SER A 136 6.00 -4.28 -0.74
CA SER A 136 7.14 -3.80 0.07
C SER A 136 6.81 -3.72 1.56
N LEU A 137 7.43 -4.59 2.37
CA LEU A 137 7.23 -4.56 3.82
C LEU A 137 7.73 -3.26 4.46
N LEU A 138 8.78 -2.64 3.91
CA LEU A 138 9.30 -1.36 4.42
C LEU A 138 8.32 -0.20 4.17
N ARG A 139 7.62 -0.20 3.04
CA ARG A 139 6.55 0.76 2.80
C ARG A 139 5.39 0.53 3.77
N ASP A 140 4.99 -0.72 3.96
CA ASP A 140 3.88 -1.07 4.85
C ASP A 140 4.16 -0.65 6.29
N LEU A 141 5.41 -0.70 6.75
CA LEU A 141 5.82 -0.12 8.03
C LEU A 141 5.58 1.39 8.11
N LEU A 142 5.89 2.16 7.07
CA LEU A 142 5.60 3.60 7.04
C LEU A 142 4.09 3.88 7.05
N MET A 143 3.31 3.04 6.37
CA MET A 143 1.85 3.14 6.38
C MET A 143 1.30 2.84 7.78
N LEU A 144 1.75 1.75 8.40
CA LEU A 144 1.33 1.37 9.74
C LEU A 144 1.70 2.45 10.76
N ASP A 145 2.94 2.94 10.72
CA ASP A 145 3.41 4.03 11.59
C ASP A 145 2.51 5.25 11.50
N ARG A 146 2.16 5.66 10.28
CA ARG A 146 1.25 6.79 10.05
C ARG A 146 -0.18 6.50 10.49
N ALA A 147 -0.60 5.23 10.49
CA ALA A 147 -1.94 4.77 10.82
C ALA A 147 -2.17 4.52 12.33
N MET A 148 -1.11 4.30 13.11
CA MET A 148 -1.23 4.02 14.56
C MET A 148 -2.01 5.07 15.36
N PRO A 149 -1.91 6.39 15.09
CA PRO A 149 -2.74 7.40 15.76
C PRO A 149 -4.26 7.19 15.60
N TYR A 150 -4.69 6.43 14.58
CA TYR A 150 -6.09 6.09 14.34
C TYR A 150 -6.55 4.82 15.10
N LYS A 151 -5.69 4.23 15.95
CA LYS A 151 -6.00 3.20 16.95
C LYS A 151 -6.62 1.91 16.37
N PRO A 152 -5.87 1.13 15.57
CA PRO A 152 -6.33 -0.19 15.16
C PRO A 152 -6.59 -1.09 16.37
N ASP A 153 -7.55 -2.01 16.24
CA ASP A 153 -7.67 -3.18 17.12
C ASP A 153 -7.04 -4.42 16.48
N MET A 154 -6.82 -4.44 15.17
CA MET A 154 -6.17 -5.55 14.47
C MET A 154 -5.48 -5.04 13.20
N VAL A 155 -4.37 -5.69 12.85
CA VAL A 155 -3.69 -5.52 11.56
C VAL A 155 -3.69 -6.86 10.84
N LEU A 156 -4.33 -6.92 9.68
CA LEU A 156 -4.21 -7.99 8.69
C LEU A 156 -3.13 -7.57 7.69
N TRP A 157 -2.00 -8.27 7.69
CA TRP A 157 -0.89 -7.97 6.79
C TRP A 157 -0.78 -9.06 5.73
N LEU A 158 -1.32 -8.71 4.57
CA LEU A 158 -1.41 -9.52 3.38
C LEU A 158 -0.10 -9.42 2.60
N THR A 159 0.53 -10.57 2.34
CA THR A 159 1.88 -10.62 1.76
C THR A 159 2.05 -11.80 0.82
N THR A 160 3.06 -11.69 -0.04
CA THR A 160 3.62 -12.77 -0.85
C THR A 160 5.15 -12.70 -0.76
N LEU A 161 5.86 -13.67 -1.37
CA LEU A 161 7.33 -13.66 -1.42
C LEU A 161 7.89 -12.31 -1.89
N HIS A 162 7.26 -11.68 -2.87
CA HIS A 162 7.77 -10.46 -3.46
C HIS A 162 7.83 -9.29 -2.46
N ALA A 163 6.97 -9.25 -1.44
CA ALA A 163 6.99 -8.19 -0.43
C ALA A 163 8.21 -8.27 0.51
N PHE A 164 8.72 -9.48 0.76
CA PHE A 164 9.86 -9.75 1.64
C PHE A 164 11.21 -9.42 1.01
N GLU A 165 11.24 -9.03 -0.26
CA GLU A 165 12.46 -8.64 -0.96
C GLU A 165 12.59 -7.14 -1.08
N MET A 166 13.79 -6.61 -0.85
CA MET A 166 14.07 -5.22 -1.13
C MET A 166 14.29 -4.98 -2.62
N LYS A 167 13.59 -4.00 -3.19
CA LYS A 167 13.65 -3.71 -4.64
C LYS A 167 14.03 -2.28 -4.92
N ARG A 168 14.55 -2.03 -6.13
CA ARG A 168 14.84 -0.66 -6.59
C ARG A 168 13.58 0.20 -6.69
N ALA A 169 12.44 -0.40 -7.06
CA ALA A 169 11.16 0.29 -7.18
C ALA A 169 10.68 0.89 -5.85
N ASP A 170 11.00 0.24 -4.72
CA ASP A 170 10.63 0.72 -3.38
C ASP A 170 11.19 2.13 -3.09
N ARG A 171 12.28 2.52 -3.77
CA ARG A 171 12.91 3.84 -3.60
C ARG A 171 11.96 4.99 -3.90
N GLU A 172 11.03 4.85 -4.83
CA GLU A 172 10.10 5.94 -5.17
C GLU A 172 9.21 6.32 -3.99
N PHE A 173 8.86 5.33 -3.15
CA PHE A 173 8.09 5.53 -1.93
C PHE A 173 8.99 5.83 -0.73
N LEU A 174 10.10 5.09 -0.58
CA LEU A 174 10.93 5.16 0.63
C LEU A 174 11.80 6.43 0.70
N VAL A 175 12.26 6.98 -0.43
CA VAL A 175 13.13 8.17 -0.46
C VAL A 175 12.47 9.41 0.13
N PRO A 176 11.21 9.77 -0.22
CA PRO A 176 10.50 10.88 0.42
C PRO A 176 10.37 10.77 1.94
N HIS A 177 10.41 9.55 2.48
CA HIS A 177 10.18 9.25 3.90
C HIS A 177 11.41 8.66 4.59
N ALA A 178 12.61 8.87 4.02
CA ALA A 178 13.82 8.21 4.49
C ALA A 178 14.15 8.58 5.95
N ASP A 179 13.98 9.85 6.32
CA ASP A 179 14.20 10.30 7.70
C ASP A 179 13.28 9.52 8.68
N ARG A 180 12.00 9.36 8.34
CA ARG A 180 11.07 8.60 9.18
C ARG A 180 11.40 7.11 9.23
N MET A 181 11.82 6.51 8.11
CA MET A 181 12.26 5.11 8.10
C MET A 181 13.51 4.89 8.98
N LEU A 182 14.44 5.85 8.99
CA LEU A 182 15.60 5.80 9.88
C LEU A 182 15.22 5.94 11.35
N GLU A 183 14.25 6.80 11.66
CA GLU A 183 13.70 6.90 13.01
C GLU A 183 13.03 5.58 13.45
N ILE A 184 12.20 4.96 12.60
CA ILE A 184 11.60 3.64 12.87
C ILE A 184 12.70 2.60 13.09
N ALA A 185 13.72 2.57 12.22
CA ALA A 185 14.82 1.63 12.36
C ALA A 185 15.59 1.81 13.68
N ALA A 186 15.81 3.05 14.12
CA ALA A 186 16.43 3.34 15.40
C ALA A 186 15.52 3.00 16.60
N GLU A 187 14.24 3.33 16.52
CA GLU A 187 13.24 3.11 17.58
C GLU A 187 13.04 1.62 17.87
N TYR A 188 12.96 0.80 16.83
CA TYR A 188 12.68 -0.64 16.94
C TYR A 188 13.92 -1.53 16.75
N SER A 189 15.11 -0.94 16.79
CA SER A 189 16.39 -1.64 16.59
C SER A 189 16.41 -2.52 15.33
N MET A 190 15.83 -2.01 14.23
CA MET A 190 15.75 -2.71 12.95
C MET A 190 17.01 -2.48 12.14
N GLU A 191 17.64 -3.56 11.69
CA GLU A 191 18.71 -3.43 10.70
C GLU A 191 18.11 -3.22 9.31
N LEU A 192 18.32 -2.02 8.74
CA LEU A 192 17.93 -1.77 7.36
C LEU A 192 18.80 -2.60 6.41
N PRO A 193 18.22 -3.20 5.36
CA PRO A 193 18.98 -4.00 4.40
C PRO A 193 20.10 -3.18 3.77
N ARG A 194 21.23 -3.80 3.43
CA ARG A 194 22.35 -3.08 2.77
C ARG A 194 21.95 -2.41 1.46
N ALA A 195 20.93 -2.93 0.77
CA ALA A 195 20.39 -2.32 -0.44
C ALA A 195 19.65 -0.99 -0.16
N TYR A 196 19.27 -0.72 1.09
CA TYR A 196 18.67 0.53 1.52
C TYR A 196 19.71 1.64 1.56
N THR A 197 19.59 2.55 0.60
CA THR A 197 20.45 3.72 0.50
C THR A 197 19.69 4.94 0.99
N VAL A 198 20.18 5.53 2.08
CA VAL A 198 19.67 6.79 2.62
C VAL A 198 20.01 7.93 1.65
N PRO A 199 19.03 8.66 1.11
CA PRO A 199 19.28 9.86 0.33
C PRO A 199 19.83 10.98 1.24
N PRO A 200 20.66 11.91 0.72
CA PRO A 200 21.03 13.08 1.48
C PRO A 200 19.79 13.94 1.80
N PRO A 201 19.78 14.69 2.93
CA PRO A 201 18.68 15.59 3.26
C PRO A 201 18.43 16.62 2.14
N PRO A 202 17.17 17.06 1.94
CA PRO A 202 16.83 18.01 0.88
C PRO A 202 17.53 19.35 1.11
N THR A 203 18.13 19.85 0.03
CA THR A 203 18.76 21.17 -0.04
C THR A 203 17.75 22.29 0.14
N PHE A 204 18.24 23.51 0.40
CA PHE A 204 17.37 24.69 0.51
C PHE A 204 16.50 24.89 -0.75
N TRP A 205 17.06 24.70 -1.95
CA TRP A 205 16.34 24.87 -3.21
C TRP A 205 15.22 23.85 -3.40
N GLU A 206 15.43 22.61 -2.99
CA GLU A 206 14.41 21.55 -3.04
C GLU A 206 13.25 21.82 -2.09
N ARG A 207 13.47 22.58 -1.01
CA ARG A 207 12.42 22.99 -0.07
C ARG A 207 11.55 24.14 -0.59
N THR A 208 11.95 24.87 -1.63
CA THR A 208 11.17 26.00 -2.19
C THR A 208 9.89 25.54 -2.89
N ILE A 209 8.95 26.46 -3.16
CA ILE A 209 7.74 26.19 -3.96
C ILE A 209 8.12 25.61 -5.33
N VAL A 210 9.16 26.17 -5.97
CA VAL A 210 9.66 25.69 -7.28
C VAL A 210 10.27 24.30 -7.17
N GLY A 211 11.05 24.04 -6.11
CA GLY A 211 11.63 22.73 -5.82
C GLY A 211 10.55 21.66 -5.62
N GLN A 212 9.48 22.01 -4.90
CA GLN A 212 8.36 21.11 -4.59
C GLN A 212 7.23 21.11 -5.61
N ARG A 213 7.39 21.77 -6.77
CA ARG A 213 6.31 21.98 -7.76
C ARG A 213 5.58 20.69 -8.17
N ALA A 214 6.29 19.57 -8.28
CA ALA A 214 5.70 18.28 -8.66
C ALA A 214 4.80 17.74 -7.54
N ARG A 215 5.27 17.74 -6.27
CA ARG A 215 4.47 17.39 -5.08
C ARG A 215 3.25 18.30 -4.98
N LEU A 216 3.44 19.62 -5.03
CA LEU A 216 2.37 20.61 -4.88
C LEU A 216 1.31 20.47 -5.99
N LYS A 217 1.74 20.24 -7.24
CA LYS A 217 0.82 19.97 -8.35
C LYS A 217 -0.04 18.74 -8.06
N LYS A 218 0.56 17.63 -7.62
CA LYS A 218 -0.17 16.40 -7.29
C LYS A 218 -1.15 16.60 -6.13
N LEU A 219 -0.78 17.37 -5.10
CA LEU A 219 -1.68 17.72 -4.00
C LEU A 219 -2.92 18.47 -4.52
N ILE A 220 -2.73 19.49 -5.36
CA ILE A 220 -3.84 20.25 -5.96
C ILE A 220 -4.70 19.34 -6.85
N MET A 221 -4.08 18.51 -7.68
CA MET A 221 -4.80 17.56 -8.54
C MET A 221 -5.62 16.56 -7.72
N ASN A 222 -5.07 16.05 -6.61
CA ASN A 222 -5.79 15.15 -5.71
C ASN A 222 -7.08 15.80 -5.19
N GLN A 223 -7.03 17.07 -4.81
CA GLN A 223 -8.22 17.80 -4.35
C GLN A 223 -9.24 18.01 -5.47
N ALA A 224 -8.78 18.29 -6.71
CA ALA A 224 -9.66 18.43 -7.86
C ALA A 224 -10.34 17.11 -8.24
N TYR A 225 -9.61 16.00 -8.21
CA TYR A 225 -10.16 14.67 -8.46
C TYR A 225 -11.10 14.18 -7.35
N GLY A 226 -11.03 14.76 -6.15
CA GLY A 226 -12.00 14.49 -5.08
C GLY A 226 -13.44 14.83 -5.48
N MET A 227 -13.64 15.84 -6.33
CA MET A 227 -14.95 16.14 -6.91
C MET A 227 -15.45 15.02 -7.82
N MET A 228 -14.58 14.48 -8.68
CA MET A 228 -14.93 13.41 -9.60
C MET A 228 -15.23 12.11 -8.85
N TRP A 229 -14.41 11.78 -7.85
CA TRP A 229 -14.69 10.70 -6.90
C TRP A 229 -16.07 10.87 -6.26
N ALA A 230 -16.37 12.05 -5.70
CA ALA A 230 -17.64 12.33 -5.06
C ALA A 230 -18.84 12.15 -6.01
N ALA A 231 -18.66 12.49 -7.29
CA ALA A 231 -19.72 12.44 -8.29
C ALA A 231 -19.94 11.05 -8.89
N THR A 232 -18.93 10.19 -8.91
CA THR A 232 -18.94 8.94 -9.70
C THR A 232 -18.75 7.67 -8.87
N GLY A 233 -18.14 7.76 -7.68
CA GLY A 233 -17.65 6.57 -6.98
C GLY A 233 -16.54 5.83 -7.74
N PHE A 234 -15.95 6.46 -8.76
CA PHE A 234 -14.91 5.88 -9.59
C PHE A 234 -13.53 6.40 -9.20
N ASP A 235 -12.57 5.51 -9.05
CA ASP A 235 -11.23 5.86 -8.58
C ASP A 235 -10.07 5.11 -9.27
N ASN A 236 -10.38 4.26 -10.26
CA ASN A 236 -9.41 3.43 -10.95
C ASN A 236 -9.96 2.86 -12.27
N SER A 237 -9.31 3.14 -13.40
CA SER A 237 -9.71 2.63 -14.71
C SER A 237 -9.47 1.14 -14.92
N PHE A 238 -8.57 0.53 -14.15
CA PHE A 238 -8.33 -0.92 -14.19
C PHE A 238 -9.43 -1.75 -13.54
N ALA A 239 -10.32 -1.13 -12.75
CA ALA A 239 -11.49 -1.77 -12.17
C ALA A 239 -12.61 -2.03 -13.19
N VAL A 240 -12.59 -1.32 -14.32
CA VAL A 240 -13.53 -1.58 -15.41
C VAL A 240 -12.99 -2.76 -16.20
N SER A 241 -13.72 -3.87 -16.21
CA SER A 241 -13.39 -5.06 -16.99
C SER A 241 -13.12 -4.68 -18.44
N VAL A 242 -11.85 -4.67 -18.81
CA VAL A 242 -11.43 -4.63 -20.21
C VAL A 242 -11.40 -6.09 -20.66
N ASP A 243 -11.87 -6.38 -21.88
CA ASP A 243 -11.69 -7.68 -22.52
C ASP A 243 -10.18 -7.95 -22.71
N HIS A 244 -9.52 -8.40 -21.65
CA HIS A 244 -8.15 -8.85 -21.69
C HIS A 244 -8.14 -10.25 -22.31
N PRO A 245 -7.23 -10.55 -23.26
CA PRO A 245 -7.09 -11.89 -23.79
C PRO A 245 -6.75 -12.85 -22.64
N PRO A 246 -7.36 -14.05 -22.56
CA PRO A 246 -7.10 -15.01 -21.49
C PRO A 246 -5.61 -15.20 -21.26
N LEU A 247 -5.20 -15.19 -19.99
CA LEU A 247 -3.83 -15.46 -19.61
C LEU A 247 -3.42 -16.84 -20.11
N SER A 248 -2.27 -16.86 -20.79
CA SER A 248 -1.64 -18.12 -21.16
C SER A 248 -1.34 -18.92 -19.90
N GLN A 249 -1.75 -20.19 -19.93
CA GLN A 249 -1.45 -21.18 -18.89
C GLN A 249 -0.02 -21.70 -19.00
N ASP A 250 0.70 -21.35 -20.06
CA ASP A 250 2.09 -21.75 -20.25
C ASP A 250 3.02 -20.70 -19.63
N VAL A 251 4.06 -21.18 -18.97
CA VAL A 251 5.10 -20.36 -18.34
C VAL A 251 6.48 -20.74 -18.86
N ALA A 252 7.47 -19.89 -18.62
CA ALA A 252 8.85 -20.18 -19.00
C ALA A 252 9.36 -21.39 -18.21
N ALA A 253 10.19 -22.23 -18.86
CA ALA A 253 10.95 -23.29 -18.20
C ALA A 253 12.13 -22.76 -17.35
N ASP A 254 12.27 -21.43 -17.26
CA ASP A 254 13.30 -20.78 -16.46
C ASP A 254 13.00 -20.92 -14.97
N GLU A 255 13.92 -21.54 -14.24
CA GLU A 255 13.85 -21.74 -12.79
C GLU A 255 14.47 -20.59 -11.99
N THR A 256 14.93 -19.51 -12.65
CA THR A 256 15.49 -18.35 -11.92
C THR A 256 14.39 -17.54 -11.23
N TYR A 257 14.73 -17.00 -10.06
CA TYR A 257 13.95 -16.04 -9.30
C TYR A 257 14.83 -14.84 -8.93
N PHE A 258 14.69 -13.73 -9.66
CA PHE A 258 15.54 -12.54 -9.55
C PHE A 258 17.04 -12.87 -9.58
N ASP A 259 17.75 -12.66 -8.47
CA ASP A 259 19.18 -12.87 -8.36
C ASP A 259 19.54 -14.33 -8.02
N TYR A 260 18.54 -15.18 -7.75
CA TYR A 260 18.69 -16.59 -7.39
C TYR A 260 18.44 -17.49 -8.59
N ARG A 261 19.36 -18.43 -8.84
CA ARG A 261 19.44 -19.14 -10.11
C ARG A 261 18.80 -20.51 -10.10
N SER A 262 18.81 -21.20 -8.97
CA SER A 262 18.34 -22.59 -8.87
C SER A 262 17.87 -22.93 -7.44
N PRO A 263 17.25 -24.11 -7.23
CA PRO A 263 16.85 -24.58 -5.90
C PRO A 263 17.99 -24.61 -4.86
N ASP A 264 19.25 -24.74 -5.29
CA ASP A 264 20.42 -24.71 -4.39
C ASP A 264 20.59 -23.36 -3.68
N ASP A 265 20.02 -22.29 -4.24
CA ASP A 265 20.04 -20.94 -3.65
C ASP A 265 18.96 -20.74 -2.58
N ALA A 266 18.06 -21.71 -2.36
CA ALA A 266 16.96 -21.60 -1.38
C ALA A 266 17.42 -21.17 0.03
N PRO A 267 18.53 -21.67 0.60
CA PRO A 267 19.01 -21.19 1.90
C PRO A 267 19.48 -19.72 1.85
N ALA A 268 20.00 -19.25 0.72
CA ALA A 268 20.41 -17.86 0.55
C ALA A 268 19.21 -16.93 0.40
N LEU A 269 18.19 -17.34 -0.36
CA LEU A 269 16.90 -16.65 -0.44
C LEU A 269 16.24 -16.56 0.94
N ALA A 270 16.11 -17.67 1.66
CA ALA A 270 15.49 -17.68 2.98
C ALA A 270 16.19 -16.75 3.97
N ARG A 271 17.52 -16.55 3.88
CA ARG A 271 18.26 -15.62 4.73
C ARG A 271 18.13 -14.15 4.33
N SER A 272 17.72 -13.84 3.09
CA SER A 272 17.61 -12.46 2.62
C SER A 272 16.26 -11.81 2.92
N LEU A 273 15.26 -12.62 3.26
CA LEU A 273 13.90 -12.16 3.52
C LEU A 273 13.85 -11.16 4.69
N LEU A 274 13.04 -10.12 4.53
CA LEU A 274 12.87 -9.01 5.47
C LEU A 274 12.02 -9.36 6.71
N TYR A 275 12.36 -10.44 7.41
CA TYR A 275 11.61 -10.88 8.60
C TYR A 275 11.51 -9.80 9.68
N ASP A 276 12.56 -9.00 9.83
CA ASP A 276 12.63 -7.99 10.88
C ASP A 276 11.55 -6.91 10.69
N ALA A 277 11.13 -6.65 9.45
CA ALA A 277 10.01 -5.74 9.19
C ALA A 277 8.69 -6.26 9.80
N ILE A 278 8.43 -7.58 9.79
CA ILE A 278 7.26 -8.14 10.45
C ILE A 278 7.34 -7.98 11.96
N ARG A 279 8.52 -8.25 12.55
CA ARG A 279 8.73 -8.06 14.00
C ARG A 279 8.43 -6.61 14.38
N VAL A 280 8.99 -5.65 13.65
CA VAL A 280 8.80 -4.22 13.90
C VAL A 280 7.35 -3.81 13.76
N GLY A 281 6.65 -4.26 12.71
CA GLY A 281 5.25 -3.91 12.53
C GLY A 281 4.36 -4.45 13.65
N ARG A 282 4.65 -5.64 14.18
CA ARG A 282 3.98 -6.17 15.36
C ARG A 282 4.28 -5.36 16.62
N GLU A 283 5.54 -5.02 16.88
CA GLU A 283 5.92 -4.18 18.01
C GLU A 283 5.24 -2.80 17.95
N MET A 284 5.15 -2.23 16.74
CA MET A 284 4.48 -0.96 16.46
C MET A 284 2.96 -1.04 16.69
N ALA A 285 2.33 -2.15 16.32
CA ALA A 285 0.90 -2.39 16.57
C ALA A 285 0.55 -2.56 18.05
N GLY A 286 1.54 -2.87 18.90
CA GLY A 286 1.37 -3.03 20.34
C GLY A 286 0.41 -4.17 20.68
N ASP A 287 -0.68 -3.84 21.38
CA ASP A 287 -1.69 -4.82 21.80
C ASP A 287 -2.59 -5.28 20.65
N ALA A 288 -2.62 -4.56 19.52
CA ALA A 288 -3.42 -4.96 18.36
C ALA A 288 -2.80 -6.20 17.70
N PRO A 289 -3.49 -7.35 17.65
CA PRO A 289 -3.00 -8.52 16.94
C PRO A 289 -2.63 -8.19 15.49
N THR A 290 -1.39 -8.51 15.13
CA THR A 290 -0.89 -8.45 13.76
C THR A 290 -0.88 -9.86 13.19
N LEU A 291 -1.77 -10.12 12.23
CA LEU A 291 -1.92 -11.42 11.56
C LEU A 291 -1.27 -11.32 10.19
N VAL A 292 -0.30 -12.19 9.91
CA VAL A 292 0.34 -12.22 8.59
C VAL A 292 -0.34 -13.29 7.75
N VAL A 293 -0.80 -12.91 6.56
CA VAL A 293 -1.49 -13.80 5.63
C VAL A 293 -0.65 -13.91 4.37
N ASN A 294 -0.18 -15.12 4.05
CA ASN A 294 0.36 -15.38 2.73
C ASN A 294 -0.81 -15.51 1.75
N GLU A 295 -0.99 -14.50 0.92
CA GLU A 295 -2.17 -14.34 0.06
C GLU A 295 -2.25 -15.41 -1.03
N PRO A 296 -3.47 -15.74 -1.51
CA PRO A 296 -3.66 -16.54 -2.70
C PRO A 296 -2.87 -16.01 -3.90
N ILE A 297 -2.20 -16.89 -4.62
CA ILE A 297 -1.51 -16.59 -5.87
C ILE A 297 -2.19 -17.30 -7.04
N TYR A 298 -2.13 -16.70 -8.22
CA TYR A 298 -2.55 -17.40 -9.44
C TYR A 298 -1.61 -18.57 -9.71
N ILE A 299 -2.18 -19.76 -9.95
CA ILE A 299 -1.42 -20.97 -10.28
C ILE A 299 -1.78 -21.42 -11.70
N VAL A 300 -0.77 -21.49 -12.57
CA VAL A 300 -0.93 -21.95 -13.94
C VAL A 300 -1.00 -23.47 -14.04
N SER A 301 -1.64 -23.99 -15.09
CA SER A 301 -1.78 -25.44 -15.33
C SER A 301 -1.23 -25.93 -16.67
N GLY A 302 -0.59 -25.06 -17.46
CA GLY A 302 -0.06 -25.38 -18.79
C GLY A 302 1.39 -25.87 -18.77
N GLN A 303 2.10 -25.63 -19.87
CA GLN A 303 3.50 -26.03 -20.05
C GLN A 303 4.41 -25.38 -18.99
N ASN A 304 5.31 -26.18 -18.43
CA ASN A 304 6.26 -25.81 -17.36
C ASN A 304 5.60 -25.37 -16.04
N SER A 305 4.32 -25.71 -15.83
CA SER A 305 3.63 -25.50 -14.56
C SER A 305 4.23 -26.32 -13.41
N ASP A 306 5.06 -27.33 -13.70
CA ASP A 306 5.90 -28.07 -12.75
C ASP A 306 7.15 -27.30 -12.31
N VAL A 307 7.54 -26.23 -13.01
CA VAL A 307 8.69 -25.37 -12.69
C VAL A 307 8.26 -24.09 -11.99
N ARG A 308 7.16 -23.47 -12.42
CA ARG A 308 6.68 -22.18 -11.90
C ARG A 308 5.20 -22.23 -11.52
N TYR A 309 4.85 -21.55 -10.43
CA TYR A 309 3.45 -21.32 -10.08
C TYR A 309 2.81 -20.30 -11.03
N ASN A 310 3.55 -19.26 -11.40
CA ASN A 310 3.14 -18.24 -12.36
C ASN A 310 4.35 -17.55 -12.99
N ARG A 311 4.14 -16.45 -13.71
CA ARG A 311 5.23 -15.71 -14.36
C ARG A 311 6.18 -15.06 -13.36
N ILE A 312 5.76 -14.82 -12.12
CA ILE A 312 6.56 -14.19 -11.07
C ILE A 312 7.31 -15.25 -10.26
N TYR A 313 6.60 -16.28 -9.79
CA TYR A 313 7.11 -17.21 -8.81
C TYR A 313 7.52 -18.57 -9.41
N THR A 314 8.79 -18.92 -9.26
CA THR A 314 9.24 -20.31 -9.40
C THR A 314 8.77 -21.11 -8.20
N ARG A 315 8.49 -22.41 -8.39
CA ARG A 315 7.98 -23.24 -7.30
C ARG A 315 8.95 -23.33 -6.14
N TRP A 316 10.22 -23.65 -6.44
CA TRP A 316 11.23 -23.83 -5.40
C TRP A 316 11.44 -22.55 -4.56
N ALA A 317 11.41 -21.36 -5.17
CA ALA A 317 11.65 -20.11 -4.45
C ALA A 317 10.46 -19.78 -3.54
N TYR A 318 9.25 -19.93 -4.06
CA TYR A 318 8.03 -19.66 -3.31
C TYR A 318 7.83 -20.68 -2.18
N ASP A 319 8.11 -21.96 -2.41
CA ASP A 319 8.05 -22.98 -1.37
C ASP A 319 9.12 -22.77 -0.29
N ALA A 320 10.34 -22.37 -0.67
CA ALA A 320 11.40 -22.02 0.28
C ALA A 320 11.00 -20.82 1.15
N TYR A 321 10.40 -19.79 0.55
CA TYR A 321 9.84 -18.64 1.26
C TYR A 321 8.74 -19.07 2.26
N ARG A 322 7.76 -19.84 1.80
CA ARG A 322 6.64 -20.30 2.63
C ARG A 322 7.12 -21.08 3.84
N GLN A 323 8.02 -22.03 3.62
CA GLN A 323 8.59 -22.83 4.70
C GLN A 323 9.37 -21.95 5.69
N ALA A 324 10.23 -21.07 5.19
CA ALA A 324 11.08 -20.24 6.04
C ALA A 324 10.27 -19.22 6.86
N VAL A 325 9.27 -18.57 6.27
CA VAL A 325 8.38 -17.65 7.00
C VAL A 325 7.51 -18.41 7.99
N SER A 326 6.92 -19.55 7.61
CA SER A 326 6.12 -20.37 8.52
C SER A 326 6.93 -20.80 9.75
N ASP A 327 8.16 -21.31 9.56
CA ASP A 327 9.04 -21.68 10.67
C ASP A 327 9.44 -20.47 11.53
N TRP A 328 9.77 -19.34 10.90
CA TRP A 328 10.14 -18.12 11.60
C TRP A 328 8.99 -17.56 12.47
N MET A 329 7.76 -17.59 11.94
CA MET A 329 6.55 -17.16 12.66
C MET A 329 6.23 -18.13 13.80
N LYS A 330 6.23 -19.44 13.52
CA LYS A 330 5.93 -20.48 14.51
C LYS A 330 6.90 -20.46 15.69
N THR A 331 8.19 -20.30 15.44
CA THR A 331 9.21 -20.21 16.51
C THR A 331 9.03 -19.00 17.42
N ARG A 332 8.30 -17.97 16.97
CA ARG A 332 7.97 -16.76 17.73
C ARG A 332 6.54 -16.73 18.25
N GLY A 333 5.71 -17.72 17.92
CA GLY A 333 4.29 -17.72 18.23
C GLY A 333 3.53 -16.59 17.51
N TYR A 334 3.98 -16.18 16.32
CA TYR A 334 3.30 -15.15 15.55
C TYR A 334 2.17 -15.76 14.70
N PRO A 335 0.96 -15.18 14.71
CA PRO A 335 -0.14 -15.65 13.88
C PRO A 335 0.22 -15.53 12.39
N TYR A 336 0.20 -16.67 11.70
CA TYR A 336 0.49 -16.77 10.28
C TYR A 336 -0.51 -17.72 9.62
N PHE A 337 -1.13 -17.25 8.54
CA PHE A 337 -2.12 -18.01 7.78
C PHE A 337 -1.65 -18.14 6.33
N ASP A 338 -1.49 -19.37 5.86
CA ASP A 338 -0.96 -19.66 4.53
C ASP A 338 -2.09 -20.02 3.56
N PHE A 339 -2.57 -19.02 2.83
CA PHE A 339 -3.70 -19.12 1.89
C PHE A 339 -3.28 -19.10 0.42
N TRP A 340 -1.99 -19.32 0.14
CA TRP A 340 -1.41 -19.20 -1.19
C TRP A 340 -2.11 -19.99 -2.31
N ASP A 341 -2.71 -21.14 -1.98
CA ASP A 341 -3.46 -22.02 -2.91
C ASP A 341 -4.93 -22.18 -2.46
N ALA A 342 -5.46 -21.17 -1.76
CA ALA A 342 -6.82 -21.23 -1.24
C ALA A 342 -7.90 -20.89 -2.28
N LEU A 343 -7.53 -20.21 -3.37
CA LEU A 343 -8.45 -19.78 -4.42
C LEU A 343 -8.09 -20.41 -5.77
N PRO A 344 -9.06 -20.88 -6.57
CA PRO A 344 -8.81 -21.36 -7.92
C PRO A 344 -8.42 -20.21 -8.86
N ALA A 345 -7.69 -20.54 -9.92
CA ALA A 345 -7.27 -19.58 -10.96
C ALA A 345 -8.43 -18.81 -11.64
N SER A 346 -9.67 -19.34 -11.56
CA SER A 346 -10.87 -18.67 -12.08
C SER A 346 -11.33 -17.47 -11.26
N GLU A 347 -10.77 -17.25 -10.07
CA GLU A 347 -11.13 -16.16 -9.14
C GLU A 347 -10.08 -15.04 -9.13
N PHE A 348 -9.28 -14.98 -10.19
CA PHE A 348 -8.29 -13.94 -10.42
C PHE A 348 -8.66 -13.13 -11.66
N ALA A 349 -8.37 -11.84 -11.58
CA ALA A 349 -8.34 -10.99 -12.75
C ALA A 349 -7.30 -11.52 -13.74
N ASN A 350 -7.47 -11.13 -15.00
CA ASN A 350 -6.72 -11.68 -16.11
C ASN A 350 -5.28 -11.12 -16.22
N ASP A 351 -4.58 -11.00 -15.08
CA ASP A 351 -3.22 -10.50 -14.95
C ASP A 351 -2.33 -11.22 -13.88
N MET A 352 -2.76 -12.39 -13.39
CA MET A 352 -2.01 -13.37 -12.58
C MET A 352 -1.71 -12.99 -11.13
N THR A 353 -2.11 -11.81 -10.69
CA THR A 353 -1.73 -11.32 -9.35
C THR A 353 -2.88 -10.71 -8.56
N HIS A 354 -3.90 -10.20 -9.25
CA HIS A 354 -5.04 -9.57 -8.61
C HIS A 354 -6.25 -10.50 -8.65
N ARG A 355 -7.00 -10.51 -7.55
CA ARG A 355 -8.27 -11.23 -7.47
C ARG A 355 -9.34 -10.48 -8.27
N ASP A 356 -10.31 -11.22 -8.75
CA ASP A 356 -11.56 -10.64 -9.25
C ASP A 356 -12.54 -10.41 -8.08
N PRO A 357 -13.73 -9.81 -8.30
CA PRO A 357 -14.70 -9.60 -7.22
C PRO A 357 -15.09 -10.87 -6.46
N LYS A 358 -15.12 -12.03 -7.14
CA LYS A 358 -15.44 -13.31 -6.49
C LYS A 358 -14.29 -13.77 -5.60
N GLY A 359 -13.05 -13.67 -6.08
CA GLY A 359 -11.88 -14.01 -5.29
C GLY A 359 -11.71 -13.13 -4.05
N GLU A 360 -12.04 -11.83 -4.13
CA GLU A 360 -12.05 -10.96 -2.96
C GLU A 360 -13.12 -11.37 -1.94
N ALA A 361 -14.34 -11.71 -2.39
CA ALA A 361 -15.41 -12.19 -1.53
C ALA A 361 -15.07 -13.53 -0.86
N ASP A 362 -14.48 -14.47 -1.60
CA ASP A 362 -14.10 -15.78 -1.05
C ASP A 362 -12.91 -15.69 -0.10
N LEU A 363 -11.94 -14.81 -0.36
CA LEU A 363 -10.88 -14.51 0.61
C LEU A 363 -11.45 -13.85 1.88
N ALA A 364 -12.41 -12.93 1.76
CA ALA A 364 -13.09 -12.35 2.92
C ALA A 364 -13.78 -13.44 3.76
N ASN A 365 -14.45 -14.41 3.13
CA ASN A 365 -15.07 -15.55 3.82
C ASN A 365 -14.04 -16.44 4.53
N LEU A 366 -12.86 -16.65 3.94
CA LEU A 366 -11.76 -17.40 4.58
C LEU A 366 -11.18 -16.65 5.79
N LEU A 367 -11.11 -15.31 5.71
CA LEU A 367 -10.59 -14.46 6.78
C LEU A 367 -11.60 -14.23 7.90
N ALA A 368 -12.91 -14.30 7.62
CA ALA A 368 -13.97 -14.05 8.60
C ALA A 368 -13.80 -14.82 9.93
N PRO A 369 -13.65 -16.16 9.95
CA PRO A 369 -13.48 -16.89 11.20
C PRO A 369 -12.18 -16.52 11.94
N ILE A 370 -11.13 -16.10 11.22
CA ILE A 370 -9.87 -15.64 11.80
C ILE A 370 -10.07 -14.28 12.46
N ILE A 371 -10.72 -13.35 11.77
CA ILE A 371 -11.02 -12.01 12.30
C ILE A 371 -11.88 -12.14 13.55
N GLU A 372 -12.93 -12.95 13.51
CA GLU A 372 -13.78 -13.23 14.67
C GLU A 372 -12.96 -13.79 15.83
N GLN A 373 -12.16 -14.83 15.60
CA GLN A 373 -11.31 -15.44 16.63
C GLN A 373 -10.33 -14.44 17.28
N PHE A 374 -9.67 -13.60 16.48
CA PHE A 374 -8.67 -12.64 16.96
C PHE A 374 -9.26 -11.30 17.41
N SER A 375 -10.57 -11.13 17.26
CA SER A 375 -11.32 -10.02 17.86
C SER A 375 -11.82 -10.33 19.28
N CYS A 376 -11.24 -11.37 19.88
CA CYS A 376 -11.47 -11.81 21.25
C CYS A 376 -10.19 -11.57 22.08
N PRO A 377 -10.28 -10.88 23.22
CA PRO A 377 -9.13 -10.52 24.04
C PRO A 377 -8.45 -11.73 24.71
#